data_AF-A0A7W6H7P1-F1
#
_entry.id   AF-A0A7W6H7P1-F1
#
_cell.length_a   1.000
_cell.length_b   1.000
_cell.length_c   1.000
_cell.angle_alpha   90.00
_cell.angle_beta   90.00
_cell.angle_gamma   90.00
#
_symmetry.space_group_name_H-M   'P 1'
#
loop_
_entity.id
_entity.type
_entity.pdbx_description
1 polymer ?
#
loop_
_entity_poly.entity_id
_entity_poly.type
_entity_poly.pdbx_seq_one_letter_code
_entity_poly.pdbx_strand_id
1 'polypeptide(L)'
;MSATNYGNAESVLMRASTYKSAYKIMAIYAAVATGVACVGVGSAVYLALTRPEPRYFATTSNGQIQPLTPLDRPHMSSADVLNFAVRAVSNSLTYSFDNYRAQFQESQQFFSQPDGWNSFVDAVSKSKALDLVRNGRFNSFATVPQTPVIVRQGTNASGSYEWIVQMPIRITYQSASEVSGQSNMVTVRLTRLPTYETPYGIAISQFNAAAGG
;
A
#
# COMPACT_ATOMS: atom_id res chain seq x y z
N MET A 1 53.46 -36.54 -78.66
CA MET A 1 53.75 -36.29 -77.23
C MET A 1 52.79 -35.21 -76.74
N SER A 2 51.80 -35.58 -75.93
CA SER A 2 50.79 -34.65 -75.41
C SER A 2 51.36 -33.96 -74.16
N ALA A 3 51.68 -32.67 -74.27
CA ALA A 3 52.14 -31.87 -73.14
C ALA A 3 50.96 -31.60 -72.22
N THR A 4 50.92 -32.31 -71.08
CA THR A 4 49.89 -32.12 -70.07
C THR A 4 50.05 -30.71 -69.48
N ASN A 5 49.00 -29.90 -69.60
CA ASN A 5 49.04 -28.47 -69.35
C ASN A 5 48.80 -28.20 -67.84
N TYR A 6 49.85 -28.38 -67.04
CA TYR A 6 49.80 -28.32 -65.57
C TYR A 6 49.43 -26.92 -65.02
N GLY A 7 49.69 -25.82 -65.76
CA GLY A 7 49.38 -24.45 -65.30
C GLY A 7 47.88 -24.12 -65.25
N ASN A 8 47.05 -24.80 -66.05
CA ASN A 8 45.59 -24.60 -66.02
C ASN A 8 44.95 -25.30 -64.81
N ALA A 9 45.48 -26.44 -64.38
CA ALA A 9 45.00 -27.12 -63.18
C ALA A 9 45.41 -26.37 -61.90
N GLU A 10 46.65 -25.85 -61.88
CA GLU A 10 47.20 -25.11 -60.75
C GLU A 10 46.46 -23.78 -60.52
N SER A 11 46.11 -23.05 -61.58
CA SER A 11 45.32 -21.81 -61.46
C SER A 11 43.88 -22.04 -60.99
N VAL A 12 43.25 -23.16 -61.36
CA VAL A 12 41.92 -23.55 -60.87
C VAL A 12 41.98 -23.97 -59.40
N LEU A 13 43.01 -24.72 -58.99
CA LEU A 13 43.23 -25.10 -57.60
C LEU A 13 43.57 -23.91 -56.70
N MET A 14 44.38 -22.96 -57.19
CA MET A 14 44.74 -21.73 -56.47
C MET A 14 43.51 -20.82 -56.27
N ARG A 15 42.60 -20.76 -57.25
CA ARG A 15 41.30 -20.09 -57.08
C ARG A 15 40.46 -20.81 -56.03
N ALA A 16 40.32 -22.14 -56.12
CA ALA A 16 39.54 -22.92 -55.17
C ALA A 16 40.04 -22.83 -53.72
N SER A 17 41.36 -22.83 -53.50
CA SER A 17 41.95 -22.67 -52.16
C SER A 17 41.76 -21.26 -51.61
N THR A 18 41.85 -20.23 -52.46
CA THR A 18 41.60 -18.84 -52.08
C THR A 18 40.15 -18.63 -51.65
N TYR A 19 39.18 -19.20 -52.38
CA TYR A 19 37.76 -19.19 -52.00
C TYR A 19 37.51 -19.90 -50.67
N LYS A 20 38.16 -21.05 -50.43
CA LYS A 20 38.03 -21.80 -49.17
C LYS A 20 38.59 -21.02 -47.97
N SER A 21 39.71 -20.33 -48.15
CA SER A 21 40.31 -19.48 -47.10
C SER A 21 39.48 -18.23 -46.82
N ALA A 22 38.99 -17.56 -47.87
CA ALA A 22 38.09 -16.40 -47.73
C ALA A 22 36.78 -16.79 -47.03
N TYR A 23 36.19 -17.94 -47.37
CA TYR A 23 34.97 -18.44 -46.73
C TYR A 23 35.17 -18.73 -45.23
N LYS A 24 36.32 -19.31 -44.84
CA LYS A 24 36.65 -19.53 -43.43
C LYS A 24 36.77 -18.22 -42.65
N ILE A 25 37.44 -17.23 -43.22
CA ILE A 25 37.59 -15.91 -42.60
C ILE A 25 36.23 -15.22 -42.47
N MET A 26 35.40 -15.25 -43.51
CA MET A 26 34.03 -14.72 -43.46
C MET A 26 33.15 -15.44 -42.44
N ALA A 27 33.28 -16.77 -42.31
CA ALA A 27 32.57 -17.55 -41.32
C ALA A 27 32.98 -17.19 -39.88
N ILE A 28 34.25 -16.90 -39.63
CA ILE A 28 34.73 -16.43 -38.33
C ILE A 28 34.15 -15.05 -38.01
N TYR A 29 34.18 -14.10 -38.96
CA TYR A 29 33.56 -12.78 -38.76
C TYR A 29 32.05 -12.87 -38.51
N ALA A 30 31.34 -13.72 -39.24
CA ALA A 30 29.91 -13.97 -39.03
C ALA A 30 29.62 -14.58 -37.65
N ALA A 31 30.45 -15.53 -37.20
CA ALA A 31 30.34 -16.14 -35.88
C ALA A 31 30.59 -15.11 -34.75
N VAL A 32 31.62 -14.27 -34.89
CA VAL A 32 31.92 -13.19 -33.94
C VAL A 32 30.78 -12.17 -33.88
N ALA A 33 30.28 -11.73 -35.05
CA ALA A 33 29.16 -10.79 -35.12
C ALA A 33 27.90 -11.35 -34.45
N THR A 34 27.62 -12.65 -34.65
CA THR A 34 26.49 -13.34 -34.01
C THR A 34 26.68 -13.40 -32.48
N GLY A 35 27.89 -13.71 -32.01
CA GLY A 35 28.21 -13.72 -30.58
C GLY A 35 28.00 -12.36 -29.92
N VAL A 36 28.46 -11.28 -30.54
CA VAL A 36 28.24 -9.91 -30.05
C VAL A 36 26.76 -9.56 -29.99
N ALA A 37 25.99 -9.92 -31.02
CA ALA A 37 24.55 -9.71 -31.04
C ALA A 37 23.83 -10.48 -29.91
N CYS A 38 24.21 -11.73 -29.66
CA CYS A 38 23.65 -12.53 -28.57
C CYS A 38 23.93 -11.91 -27.18
N VAL A 39 25.13 -11.37 -26.95
CA VAL A 39 25.46 -10.67 -25.69
C VAL A 39 24.65 -9.38 -25.56
N GLY A 40 24.47 -8.62 -26.64
CA GLY A 40 23.64 -7.42 -26.66
C GLY A 40 22.17 -7.71 -26.31
N VAL A 41 21.59 -8.72 -26.94
CA VAL A 41 20.21 -9.15 -26.65
C VAL A 41 20.09 -9.70 -25.22
N GLY A 42 21.04 -10.53 -24.79
CA GLY A 42 21.07 -11.08 -23.43
C GLY A 42 21.14 -10.01 -22.35
N SER A 43 21.98 -8.98 -22.55
CA SER A 43 22.06 -7.84 -21.62
C SER A 43 20.80 -6.99 -21.62
N ALA A 44 20.17 -6.75 -22.78
CA ALA A 44 18.90 -6.05 -22.85
C ALA A 44 17.77 -6.81 -22.12
N VAL A 45 17.70 -8.14 -22.29
CA VAL A 45 16.75 -9.01 -21.59
C VAL A 45 17.04 -9.03 -20.09
N TYR A 46 18.31 -9.15 -19.69
CA TYR A 46 18.71 -9.08 -18.28
C TYR A 46 18.32 -7.75 -17.64
N LEU A 47 18.57 -6.62 -18.32
CA LEU A 47 18.16 -5.29 -17.86
C LEU A 47 16.63 -5.13 -17.85
N ALA A 48 15.90 -5.77 -18.77
CA ALA A 48 14.45 -5.74 -18.80
C ALA A 48 13.80 -6.58 -17.67
N LEU A 49 14.39 -7.72 -17.33
CA LEU A 49 13.93 -8.60 -16.26
C LEU A 49 14.35 -8.11 -14.87
N THR A 50 15.52 -7.47 -14.77
CA THR A 50 16.08 -6.98 -13.50
C THR A 50 15.73 -5.50 -13.27
N ARG A 51 14.75 -4.93 -13.99
CA ARG A 51 14.32 -3.55 -13.78
C ARG A 51 13.97 -3.37 -12.30
N PRO A 52 14.77 -2.65 -11.50
CA PRO A 52 14.38 -2.31 -10.14
C PRO A 52 13.14 -1.44 -10.28
N GLU A 53 12.09 -1.75 -9.50
CA GLU A 53 10.84 -1.00 -9.54
C GLU A 53 11.12 0.52 -9.50
N PRO A 54 10.48 1.33 -10.37
CA PRO A 54 10.71 2.76 -10.42
C PRO A 54 10.54 3.35 -9.02
N ARG A 55 11.66 3.79 -8.41
CA ARG A 55 11.61 4.53 -7.16
C ARG A 55 11.09 5.92 -7.49
N TYR A 56 9.78 6.10 -7.34
CA TYR A 56 9.18 7.40 -7.39
C TYR A 56 9.80 8.26 -6.26
N PHE A 57 10.06 9.53 -6.52
CA PHE A 57 10.37 10.50 -5.48
C PHE A 57 9.24 11.52 -5.48
N ALA A 58 8.52 11.65 -4.36
CA ALA A 58 7.58 12.75 -4.16
C ALA A 58 8.35 13.87 -3.47
N THR A 59 8.41 15.03 -4.12
CA THR A 59 8.97 16.24 -3.55
C THR A 59 7.86 17.00 -2.83
N THR A 60 7.98 17.20 -1.52
CA THR A 60 7.13 18.16 -0.77
C THR A 60 7.40 19.58 -1.28
N SER A 61 6.45 20.51 -1.17
CA SER A 61 6.53 21.92 -1.60
C SER A 61 7.77 22.70 -1.13
N ASN A 62 8.55 22.16 -0.18
CA ASN A 62 9.74 22.76 0.40
C ASN A 62 11.07 22.16 -0.12
N GLY A 63 11.05 21.36 -1.18
CA GLY A 63 12.27 20.88 -1.85
C GLY A 63 13.05 19.78 -1.10
N GLN A 64 12.48 19.21 -0.04
CA GLN A 64 13.07 18.07 0.66
C GLN A 64 12.73 16.76 -0.06
N ILE A 65 13.76 16.00 -0.42
CA ILE A 65 13.64 14.67 -1.03
C ILE A 65 13.34 13.68 0.10
N GLN A 66 12.05 13.40 0.32
CA GLN A 66 11.64 12.30 1.21
C GLN A 66 11.55 11.02 0.35
N PRO A 67 12.23 9.92 0.71
CA PRO A 67 12.10 8.68 -0.05
C PRO A 67 10.66 8.17 0.01
N LEU A 68 10.01 7.96 -1.14
CA LEU A 68 8.73 7.25 -1.20
C LEU A 68 8.99 5.81 -0.79
N THR A 69 8.76 5.52 0.47
CA THR A 69 8.85 4.15 0.96
C THR A 69 7.62 3.40 0.39
N PRO A 70 7.82 2.25 -0.28
CA PRO A 70 6.78 1.61 -1.09
C PRO A 70 5.53 1.21 -0.29
N LEU A 71 4.42 0.99 -1.00
CA LEU A 71 3.10 0.80 -0.38
C LEU A 71 2.96 -0.56 0.36
N ASP A 72 3.96 -1.43 0.23
CA ASP A 72 3.99 -2.86 0.52
C ASP A 72 4.56 -3.24 1.91
N ARG A 73 5.27 -2.34 2.58
CA ARG A 73 5.78 -2.54 3.94
C ARG A 73 4.98 -1.73 4.95
N PRO A 74 4.79 -2.21 6.19
CA PRO A 74 4.22 -1.39 7.24
C PRO A 74 5.20 -0.24 7.55
N HIS A 75 4.86 0.98 7.13
CA HIS A 75 5.60 2.19 7.53
C HIS A 75 5.38 2.52 9.01
N MET A 76 4.38 1.89 9.64
CA MET A 76 3.96 2.10 11.01
C MET A 76 4.17 0.81 11.81
N SER A 77 4.72 0.94 13.01
CA SER A 77 4.80 -0.19 13.92
C SER A 77 3.40 -0.63 14.34
N SER A 78 3.24 -1.88 14.77
CA SER A 78 1.98 -2.35 15.35
C SER A 78 1.51 -1.45 16.51
N ALA A 79 2.45 -0.91 17.30
CA ALA A 79 2.13 0.03 18.37
C ALA A 79 1.56 1.35 17.84
N ASP A 80 2.10 1.90 16.75
CA ASP A 80 1.60 3.14 16.15
C ASP A 80 0.19 2.97 15.58
N VAL A 81 -0.07 1.82 14.94
CA VAL A 81 -1.40 1.45 14.43
C VAL A 81 -2.41 1.37 15.58
N LEU A 82 -2.05 0.69 16.67
CA LEU A 82 -2.90 0.58 17.86
C LEU A 82 -3.15 1.94 18.51
N ASN A 83 -2.12 2.78 18.64
CA ASN A 83 -2.25 4.14 19.20
C ASN A 83 -3.14 5.03 18.34
N PHE A 84 -2.99 4.95 17.01
CA PHE A 84 -3.89 5.64 16.08
C PHE A 84 -5.33 5.17 16.27
N ALA A 85 -5.56 3.86 16.34
CA ALA A 85 -6.88 3.28 16.51
C ALA A 85 -7.55 3.77 17.81
N VAL A 86 -6.82 3.75 18.92
CA VAL A 86 -7.31 4.26 20.22
C VAL A 86 -7.69 5.72 20.12
N ARG A 87 -6.82 6.56 19.54
CA ARG A 87 -7.08 8.00 19.38
C ARG A 87 -8.30 8.25 18.51
N ALA A 88 -8.38 7.60 17.36
CA ALA A 88 -9.48 7.73 16.42
C ALA A 88 -10.83 7.33 17.04
N VAL A 89 -10.89 6.16 17.67
CA VAL A 89 -12.12 5.65 18.31
C VAL A 89 -12.52 6.55 19.49
N SER A 90 -11.59 6.90 20.37
CA SER A 90 -11.88 7.73 21.55
C SER A 90 -12.38 9.12 21.15
N ASN A 91 -11.74 9.76 20.16
CA ASN A 91 -12.16 11.07 19.68
C ASN A 91 -13.49 11.02 18.94
N SER A 92 -13.71 10.00 18.09
CA SER A 92 -14.97 9.86 17.33
C SER A 92 -16.20 9.64 18.21
N LEU A 93 -16.02 9.02 19.38
CA LEU A 93 -17.09 8.72 20.32
C LEU A 93 -17.17 9.71 21.51
N THR A 94 -16.30 10.72 21.53
CA THR A 94 -16.35 11.80 22.52
C THR A 94 -16.98 13.02 21.90
N TYR A 95 -18.24 13.28 22.27
CA TYR A 95 -19.00 14.38 21.71
C TYR A 95 -20.14 14.83 22.63
N SER A 96 -20.60 16.07 22.46
CA SER A 96 -21.65 16.67 23.27
C SER A 96 -22.92 16.93 22.46
N PHE A 97 -24.08 16.96 23.14
CA PHE A 97 -25.37 17.16 22.47
C PHE A 97 -25.47 18.49 21.70
N ASP A 98 -24.72 19.51 22.10
CA ASP A 98 -24.70 20.85 21.51
C ASP A 98 -23.70 20.98 20.36
N ASN A 99 -22.57 20.27 20.40
CA ASN A 99 -21.47 20.43 19.45
C ASN A 99 -21.10 19.17 18.65
N TYR A 100 -21.93 18.12 18.70
CA TYR A 100 -21.66 16.84 18.03
C TYR A 100 -21.34 16.99 16.53
N ARG A 101 -21.94 17.97 15.83
CA ARG A 101 -21.69 18.18 14.39
C ARG A 101 -20.25 18.59 14.11
N ALA A 102 -19.72 19.55 14.86
CA ALA A 102 -18.35 20.01 14.69
C ALA A 102 -17.36 18.92 15.11
N GLN A 103 -17.63 18.23 16.22
CA GLN A 103 -16.80 17.10 16.69
C GLN A 103 -16.79 15.94 15.69
N PHE A 104 -17.93 15.65 15.06
CA PHE A 104 -18.01 14.65 13.99
C PHE A 104 -17.21 15.08 12.78
N GLN A 105 -17.31 16.35 12.37
CA GLN A 105 -16.51 16.90 11.28
C GLN A 105 -15.00 16.82 11.57
N GLU A 106 -14.57 17.14 12.79
CA GLU A 106 -13.17 16.99 13.20
C GLU A 106 -12.72 15.53 13.19
N SER A 107 -13.61 14.59 13.53
CA SER A 107 -13.30 13.16 13.52
C SER A 107 -13.15 12.56 12.12
N GLN A 108 -13.67 13.22 11.07
CA GLN A 108 -13.60 12.72 9.68
C GLN A 108 -12.17 12.45 9.21
N GLN A 109 -11.17 13.18 9.73
CA GLN A 109 -9.76 12.99 9.40
C GLN A 109 -9.22 11.59 9.75
N PHE A 110 -9.91 10.84 10.62
CA PHE A 110 -9.51 9.50 11.02
C PHE A 110 -10.10 8.40 10.13
N PHE A 111 -11.04 8.73 9.24
CA PHE A 111 -11.79 7.78 8.43
C PHE A 111 -11.44 7.91 6.95
N SER A 112 -11.50 6.79 6.22
CA SER A 112 -11.36 6.82 4.77
C SER A 112 -12.63 7.38 4.14
N GLN A 113 -12.48 8.23 3.13
CA GLN A 113 -13.60 8.81 2.41
C GLN A 113 -13.89 8.03 1.12
N PRO A 114 -15.17 7.77 0.78
CA PRO A 114 -16.37 7.96 1.60
C PRO A 114 -16.68 6.76 2.53
N ASP A 115 -16.14 5.57 2.22
CA ASP A 115 -16.65 4.30 2.76
C ASP A 115 -16.48 4.16 4.28
N GLY A 116 -15.31 4.53 4.80
CA GLY A 116 -15.00 4.42 6.22
C GLY A 116 -15.85 5.36 7.08
N TRP A 117 -16.06 6.59 6.60
CA TRP A 117 -16.94 7.55 7.27
C TRP A 117 -18.39 7.07 7.28
N ASN A 118 -18.89 6.58 6.14
CA ASN A 118 -20.25 6.05 6.06
C ASN A 118 -20.45 4.85 6.99
N SER A 119 -19.45 3.96 7.09
CA SER A 119 -19.48 2.83 8.02
C SER A 119 -19.60 3.29 9.49
N PHE A 120 -18.93 4.38 9.88
CA PHE A 120 -19.04 4.95 11.21
C PHE A 120 -20.43 5.55 11.46
N VAL A 121 -20.91 6.38 10.54
CA VAL A 121 -22.24 7.00 10.63
C VAL A 121 -23.33 5.94 10.75
N ASP A 122 -23.24 4.87 9.96
CA ASP A 122 -24.16 3.74 10.03
C ASP A 122 -24.12 3.04 11.39
N ALA A 123 -22.94 2.83 11.98
CA ALA A 123 -22.81 2.21 13.30
C ALA A 123 -23.40 3.08 14.42
N VAL A 124 -23.17 4.39 14.36
CA VAL A 124 -23.75 5.36 15.31
C VAL A 124 -25.27 5.44 15.16
N SER A 125 -25.78 5.39 13.92
CA SER A 125 -27.21 5.40 13.64
C SER A 125 -27.89 4.12 14.13
N LYS A 126 -27.33 2.94 13.82
CA LYS A 126 -27.87 1.64 14.25
C LYS A 126 -27.91 1.47 15.77
N SER A 127 -26.90 1.99 16.46
CA SER A 127 -26.84 1.93 17.93
C SER A 127 -27.78 2.93 18.62
N LYS A 128 -28.38 3.88 17.88
CA LYS A 128 -29.17 5.00 18.41
C LYS A 128 -28.40 5.85 19.44
N ALA A 129 -27.08 5.76 19.45
CA ALA A 129 -26.23 6.48 20.40
C ALA A 129 -26.36 8.00 20.23
N LEU A 130 -26.47 8.47 18.98
CA LEU A 130 -26.66 9.89 18.70
C LEU A 130 -28.05 10.39 19.14
N ASP A 131 -29.10 9.57 18.96
CA ASP A 131 -30.45 9.92 19.40
C ASP A 131 -30.54 10.01 20.92
N LEU A 132 -29.88 9.09 21.63
CA LEU A 132 -29.76 9.12 23.09
C LEU A 132 -29.10 10.42 23.54
N VAL A 133 -27.95 10.77 22.94
CA VAL A 133 -27.22 11.99 23.26
C VAL A 133 -28.04 13.25 22.99
N ARG A 134 -28.71 13.31 21.84
CA ARG A 134 -29.52 14.47 21.44
C ARG A 134 -30.77 14.65 22.30
N ASN A 135 -31.53 13.58 22.51
CA ASN A 135 -32.82 13.64 23.22
C ASN A 135 -32.62 13.77 24.73
N GLY A 136 -31.62 13.10 25.29
CA GLY A 136 -31.29 13.16 26.71
C GLY A 136 -30.33 14.28 27.11
N ARG A 137 -29.86 15.08 26.14
CA ARG A 137 -28.86 16.15 26.34
C ARG A 137 -27.62 15.66 27.09
N PHE A 138 -27.13 14.49 26.70
CA PHE A 138 -25.94 13.89 27.29
C PHE A 138 -24.65 14.41 26.64
N ASN A 139 -23.56 14.34 27.36
CA ASN A 139 -22.21 14.38 26.84
C ASN A 139 -21.64 12.96 26.86
N SER A 140 -21.11 12.51 25.73
CA SER A 140 -20.48 11.22 25.55
C SER A 140 -18.97 11.34 25.72
N PHE A 141 -18.40 10.44 26.50
CA PHE A 141 -16.96 10.30 26.69
C PHE A 141 -16.56 8.85 26.47
N ALA A 142 -15.60 8.60 25.57
CA ALA A 142 -15.10 7.26 25.31
C ALA A 142 -13.71 7.05 25.89
N THR A 143 -13.53 5.93 26.59
CA THR A 143 -12.24 5.51 27.16
C THR A 143 -11.94 4.07 26.76
N VAL A 144 -10.65 3.74 26.61
CA VAL A 144 -10.19 2.40 26.25
C VAL A 144 -9.52 1.78 27.49
N PRO A 145 -10.25 0.99 28.31
CA PRO A 145 -9.75 0.53 29.61
C PRO A 145 -8.68 -0.57 29.52
N GLN A 146 -8.57 -1.27 28.38
CA GLN A 146 -7.61 -2.36 28.19
C GLN A 146 -6.85 -2.19 26.88
N THR A 147 -5.68 -2.80 26.79
CA THR A 147 -4.82 -2.69 25.61
C THR A 147 -5.53 -3.26 24.37
N PRO A 148 -5.62 -2.49 23.27
CA PRO A 148 -6.17 -2.98 22.01
C PRO A 148 -5.27 -4.05 21.37
N VAL A 149 -5.85 -4.92 20.56
CA VAL A 149 -5.11 -6.02 19.89
C VAL A 149 -5.34 -6.01 18.39
N ILE A 150 -4.30 -6.36 17.63
CA ILE A 150 -4.41 -6.59 16.18
C ILE A 150 -4.85 -8.05 15.98
N VAL A 151 -6.09 -8.25 15.56
CA VAL A 151 -6.68 -9.58 15.31
C VAL A 151 -6.15 -10.16 14.00
N ARG A 152 -6.01 -9.32 12.97
CA ARG A 152 -5.53 -9.72 11.64
C ARG A 152 -4.79 -8.55 10.99
N GLN A 153 -3.78 -8.85 10.20
CA GLN A 153 -3.09 -7.88 9.35
C GLN A 153 -2.67 -8.53 8.03
N GLY A 154 -2.57 -7.75 6.97
CA GLY A 154 -2.10 -8.22 5.67
C GLY A 154 -2.59 -7.35 4.51
N THR A 155 -2.30 -7.76 3.28
CA THR A 155 -2.75 -7.04 2.08
C THR A 155 -4.21 -7.36 1.78
N ASN A 156 -5.02 -6.33 1.53
CA ASN A 156 -6.41 -6.48 1.10
C ASN A 156 -6.50 -6.84 -0.40
N ALA A 157 -7.71 -7.13 -0.88
CA ALA A 157 -7.96 -7.46 -2.29
C ALA A 157 -7.59 -6.32 -3.27
N SER A 158 -7.55 -5.09 -2.78
CA SER A 158 -7.19 -3.88 -3.55
C SER A 158 -5.68 -3.61 -3.57
N GLY A 159 -4.86 -4.44 -2.93
CA GLY A 159 -3.40 -4.27 -2.88
C GLY A 159 -2.89 -3.35 -1.76
N SER A 160 -3.75 -2.78 -0.93
CA SER A 160 -3.37 -1.96 0.22
C SER A 160 -3.22 -2.79 1.49
N TYR A 161 -2.26 -2.46 2.34
CA TYR A 161 -2.10 -3.11 3.63
C TYR A 161 -3.25 -2.72 4.59
N GLU A 162 -3.84 -3.69 5.27
CA GLU A 162 -4.92 -3.53 6.23
C GLU A 162 -4.57 -4.15 7.60
N TRP A 163 -5.15 -3.57 8.66
CA TRP A 163 -5.11 -4.08 10.03
C TRP A 163 -6.53 -4.13 10.58
N ILE A 164 -6.89 -5.24 11.22
CA ILE A 164 -8.12 -5.37 12.00
C ILE A 164 -7.73 -5.25 13.46
N VAL A 165 -8.18 -4.18 14.09
CA VAL A 165 -7.92 -3.88 15.50
C VAL A 165 -9.21 -4.08 16.28
N GLN A 166 -9.12 -4.81 17.38
CA GLN A 166 -10.20 -5.00 18.32
C GLN A 166 -9.82 -4.35 19.65
N MET A 167 -10.74 -3.56 20.21
CA MET A 167 -10.52 -2.89 21.47
C MET A 167 -11.81 -2.80 22.29
N PRO A 168 -11.75 -3.11 23.59
CA PRO A 168 -12.84 -2.83 24.51
C PRO A 168 -12.86 -1.33 24.79
N ILE A 169 -14.05 -0.75 24.75
CA ILE A 169 -14.28 0.67 25.06
C ILE A 169 -15.35 0.78 26.15
N ARG A 170 -15.22 1.82 26.96
CA ARG A 170 -16.26 2.26 27.89
C ARG A 170 -16.71 3.65 27.46
N ILE A 171 -17.99 3.74 27.09
CA ILE A 171 -18.66 4.99 26.75
C ILE A 171 -19.45 5.44 27.98
N THR A 172 -19.21 6.66 28.43
CA THR A 172 -19.93 7.29 29.54
C THR A 172 -20.82 8.39 28.98
N TYR A 173 -22.12 8.31 29.26
CA TYR A 173 -23.09 9.35 28.95
C TYR A 173 -23.42 10.11 30.24
N GLN A 174 -23.15 11.41 30.24
CA GLN A 174 -23.34 12.28 31.40
C GLN A 174 -24.22 13.47 31.07
N SER A 175 -25.27 13.67 31.85
CA SER A 175 -26.13 14.86 31.85
C SER A 175 -26.07 15.54 33.23
N ALA A 176 -26.91 16.56 33.45
CA ALA A 176 -26.99 17.24 34.74
C ALA A 176 -27.55 16.34 35.87
N SER A 177 -28.33 15.32 35.53
CA SER A 177 -29.08 14.50 36.49
C SER A 177 -28.75 13.02 36.43
N GLU A 178 -28.05 12.56 35.39
CA GLU A 178 -27.81 11.14 35.14
C GLU A 178 -26.41 10.89 34.60
N VAL A 179 -25.79 9.81 35.07
CA VAL A 179 -24.54 9.27 34.53
C VAL A 179 -24.75 7.79 34.28
N SER A 180 -24.60 7.38 33.01
CA SER A 180 -24.64 5.97 32.63
C SER A 180 -23.37 5.58 31.87
N GLY A 181 -22.96 4.33 32.01
CA GLY A 181 -21.79 3.79 31.33
C GLY A 181 -22.14 2.53 30.57
N GLN A 182 -21.63 2.38 29.35
CA GLN A 182 -21.79 1.21 28.50
C GLN A 182 -20.42 0.69 28.09
N SER A 183 -20.22 -0.62 28.22
CA SER A 183 -19.02 -1.30 27.76
C SER A 183 -19.29 -1.97 26.43
N ASN A 184 -18.53 -1.60 25.41
CA ASN A 184 -18.66 -2.12 24.06
C ASN A 184 -17.34 -2.69 23.58
N MET A 185 -17.39 -3.69 22.71
CA MET A 185 -16.24 -4.19 21.98
C MET A 185 -16.26 -3.59 20.58
N VAL A 186 -15.28 -2.75 20.27
CA VAL A 186 -15.15 -2.11 18.96
C VAL A 186 -14.14 -2.87 18.11
N THR A 187 -14.53 -3.17 16.88
CA THR A 187 -13.66 -3.73 15.84
C THR A 187 -13.54 -2.70 14.73
N VAL A 188 -12.34 -2.18 14.51
CA VAL A 188 -12.03 -1.26 13.42
C VAL A 188 -11.12 -1.92 12.41
N ARG A 189 -11.42 -1.71 11.13
CA ARG A 189 -10.50 -2.01 10.03
C ARG A 189 -9.78 -0.73 9.66
N LEU A 190 -8.46 -0.78 9.71
CA LEU A 190 -7.57 0.28 9.29
C LEU A 190 -6.98 -0.12 7.94
N THR A 191 -7.01 0.80 6.98
CA THR A 191 -6.38 0.60 5.68
C THR A 191 -5.32 1.68 5.49
N ARG A 192 -4.19 1.28 4.91
CA ARG A 192 -3.19 2.23 4.47
C ARG A 192 -3.72 3.08 3.32
N LEU A 193 -3.52 4.39 3.44
CA LEU A 193 -3.88 5.36 2.41
C LEU A 193 -2.68 6.26 2.07
N PRO A 194 -2.66 6.87 0.89
CA PRO A 194 -1.67 7.88 0.56
C PRO A 194 -1.72 9.09 1.51
N THR A 195 -0.57 9.69 1.79
CA THR A 195 -0.46 10.84 2.71
C THR A 195 -1.11 12.12 2.20
N TYR A 196 -1.39 12.21 0.89
CA TYR A 196 -2.15 13.32 0.32
C TYR A 196 -3.66 13.22 0.60
N GLU A 197 -4.18 12.02 0.90
CA GLU A 197 -5.58 11.83 1.30
C GLU A 197 -5.74 11.95 2.82
N THR A 198 -4.78 11.41 3.56
CA THR A 198 -4.83 11.40 5.03
C THR A 198 -3.48 11.79 5.61
N PRO A 199 -3.43 12.76 6.54
CA PRO A 199 -2.14 13.21 7.11
C PRO A 199 -1.43 12.09 7.90
N TYR A 200 -2.19 11.07 8.34
CA TYR A 200 -1.68 9.95 9.11
C TYR A 200 -1.18 8.77 8.26
N GLY A 201 -1.46 8.75 6.95
CA GLY A 201 -1.12 7.63 6.06
C GLY A 201 -1.90 6.32 6.31
N ILE A 202 -2.81 6.33 7.29
CA ILE A 202 -3.75 5.27 7.61
C ILE A 202 -5.09 5.89 7.98
N ALA A 203 -6.18 5.17 7.72
CA ALA A 203 -7.51 5.57 8.16
C ALA A 203 -8.41 4.37 8.42
N ILE A 204 -9.47 4.60 9.18
CA ILE A 204 -10.51 3.61 9.44
C ILE A 204 -11.36 3.47 8.18
N SER A 205 -11.35 2.28 7.59
CA SER A 205 -12.16 1.90 6.43
C SER A 205 -13.45 1.18 6.80
N GLN A 206 -13.51 0.61 8.00
CA GLN A 206 -14.71 -0.02 8.52
C GLN A 206 -14.76 0.14 10.04
N PHE A 207 -15.93 0.50 10.55
CA PHE A 207 -16.18 0.67 11.98
C PHE A 207 -17.35 -0.22 12.41
N ASN A 208 -17.12 -1.07 13.40
CA ASN A 208 -18.15 -1.92 13.99
C ASN A 208 -18.07 -1.87 15.52
N ALA A 209 -19.22 -1.70 16.17
CA ALA A 209 -19.34 -1.71 17.63
C ALA A 209 -20.38 -2.76 18.03
N ALA A 210 -19.98 -3.68 18.90
CA ALA A 210 -20.87 -4.66 19.52
C ALA A 210 -20.91 -4.44 21.04
N ALA A 211 -22.02 -4.81 21.69
CA ALA A 211 -22.08 -4.82 23.14
C ALA A 211 -21.00 -5.74 23.70
N GLY A 212 -20.26 -5.28 24.72
CA GLY A 212 -19.32 -6.13 25.44
C GLY A 212 -20.10 -7.22 26.18
N GLY A 213 -19.81 -8.48 25.88
CA GLY A 213 -20.34 -9.64 26.61
C GLY A 213 -19.77 -9.76 28.01
#